data_AF-A0A1J3JPB1-F1
#
_entry.id   AF-A0A1J3JPB1-F1
#
_cell.length_a   1.000
_cell.length_b   1.000
_cell.length_c   1.000
_cell.angle_alpha   90.00
_cell.angle_beta   90.00
_cell.angle_gamma   90.00
#
_symmetry.space_group_name_H-M   'P 1'
#
loop_
_entity.id
_entity.type
_entity.pdbx_description
1 polymer ?
#
loop_
_entity_poly.entity_id
_entity_poly.type
_entity_poly.pdbx_seq_one_letter_code
_entity_poly.pdbx_strand_id
1 'polypeptide(L)'
;VSYFHLACVAPNGNFDDLNAAMDAANKQVDETAEDRKGGAADYAKIFFSAGDDSLIAIAHVPDNLKANIDIKEWIMAAMSSVGGQIVGDVYDNKLKAEAKADRNNNLFPLKMRDVAIGSG
;
A
#
# COMPACT_ATOMS: atom_id res chain seq x y z
N VAL A 1 11.28 -14.63 -0.64
CA VAL A 1 10.76 -13.28 -0.86
C VAL A 1 9.48 -13.17 -0.06
N SER A 2 9.44 -12.33 0.98
CA SER A 2 8.31 -12.23 1.92
C SER A 2 7.65 -10.86 1.81
N TYR A 3 7.10 -10.58 0.63
CA TYR A 3 6.29 -9.39 0.41
C TYR A 3 4.97 -9.73 -0.30
N PHE A 4 3.99 -8.84 -0.18
CA PHE A 4 2.73 -8.96 -0.90
C PHE A 4 2.07 -7.61 -1.18
N HIS A 5 1.19 -7.60 -2.17
CA HIS A 5 0.34 -6.48 -2.54
C HIS A 5 -1.11 -6.79 -2.18
N LEU A 6 -1.84 -5.81 -1.63
CA LEU A 6 -3.23 -6.01 -1.22
C LEU A 6 -4.11 -4.83 -1.63
N ALA A 7 -5.32 -5.14 -2.12
CA ALA A 7 -6.37 -4.16 -2.28
C ALA A 7 -7.12 -3.93 -0.95
N CYS A 8 -7.19 -2.67 -0.52
CA CYS A 8 -7.98 -2.21 0.62
C CYS A 8 -9.12 -1.33 0.12
N VAL A 9 -10.35 -1.88 0.14
CA VAL A 9 -11.54 -1.19 -0.38
C VAL A 9 -12.10 -0.19 0.61
N ALA A 10 -12.17 -0.54 1.90
CA ALA A 10 -12.80 0.28 2.94
C ALA A 10 -12.25 1.72 3.05
N PRO A 11 -10.93 1.98 2.89
CA PRO A 11 -10.39 3.34 2.94
C PRO A 11 -10.83 4.27 1.80
N ASN A 12 -11.37 3.75 0.70
CA ASN A 12 -11.91 4.53 -0.43
C ASN A 12 -11.03 5.73 -0.88
N GLY A 13 -9.72 5.53 -1.02
CA GLY A 13 -8.81 6.60 -1.43
C GLY A 13 -8.37 7.55 -0.31
N ASN A 14 -8.72 7.28 0.96
CA ASN A 14 -8.31 8.08 2.11
C ASN A 14 -7.00 7.55 2.74
N PHE A 15 -5.97 8.39 2.81
CA PHE A 15 -4.67 8.02 3.36
C PHE A 15 -4.70 7.70 4.86
N ASP A 16 -5.52 8.39 5.65
CA ASP A 16 -5.58 8.19 7.10
C ASP A 16 -6.23 6.84 7.42
N ASP A 17 -7.32 6.51 6.72
CA ASP A 17 -7.99 5.21 6.85
C ASP A 17 -7.10 4.07 6.34
N LEU A 18 -6.37 4.28 5.24
CA LEU A 18 -5.42 3.30 4.72
C LEU A 18 -4.24 3.11 5.66
N ASN A 19 -3.75 4.17 6.29
CA ASN A 19 -2.70 4.10 7.30
C ASN A 19 -3.19 3.38 8.56
N ALA A 20 -4.42 3.66 9.01
CA ALA A 20 -5.04 2.95 10.13
C ALA A 20 -5.19 1.45 9.84
N ALA A 21 -5.53 1.07 8.60
CA ALA A 21 -5.57 -0.32 8.17
C ALA A 21 -4.17 -0.98 8.18
N MET A 22 -3.14 -0.26 7.72
CA MET A 22 -1.75 -0.73 7.79
C MET A 22 -1.30 -0.93 9.25
N ASP A 23 -1.61 0.02 10.13
CA ASP A 23 -1.30 -0.06 11.56
C ASP A 23 -2.00 -1.25 12.21
N ALA A 24 -3.29 -1.45 11.92
CA ALA A 24 -4.05 -2.58 12.42
C ALA A 24 -3.47 -3.92 11.94
N ALA A 25 -3.02 -4.01 10.68
CA ALA A 25 -2.37 -5.20 10.15
C ALA A 25 -1.02 -5.50 10.82
N ASN A 26 -0.31 -4.44 11.26
CA ASN A 26 0.98 -4.54 11.95
C ASN A 26 0.86 -4.77 13.46
N LYS A 27 -0.34 -4.66 14.07
CA LYS A 27 -0.51 -4.96 15.49
C LYS A 27 -0.16 -6.41 15.79
N GLN A 28 0.38 -6.66 16.98
CA GLN A 28 0.60 -8.02 17.47
C GLN A 28 -0.74 -8.76 17.53
N VAL A 29 -0.73 -10.05 17.18
CA VAL A 29 -1.91 -10.91 17.29
C VAL A 29 -2.28 -11.05 18.76
N ASP A 30 -3.54 -10.76 19.09
CA ASP A 30 -4.11 -11.14 20.38
C ASP A 30 -4.48 -12.62 20.33
N GLU A 31 -3.71 -13.45 21.04
CA GLU A 31 -3.91 -14.90 21.07
C GLU A 31 -5.23 -15.32 21.71
N THR A 32 -5.86 -14.42 22.49
CA THR A 32 -7.10 -14.67 23.22
C THR A 32 -8.35 -14.26 22.45
N ALA A 33 -8.20 -13.51 21.36
CA ALA A 33 -9.32 -13.09 20.51
C ALA A 33 -9.86 -14.26 19.66
N GLU A 34 -11.19 -14.40 19.58
CA GLU A 34 -11.84 -15.38 18.70
C GLU A 34 -11.53 -15.10 17.22
N ASP A 35 -11.43 -13.83 16.84
CA ASP A 35 -11.05 -13.38 15.49
C ASP A 35 -9.63 -12.78 15.53
N ARG A 36 -8.64 -13.60 15.17
CA ARG A 36 -7.22 -13.23 15.22
C ARG A 36 -6.86 -12.30 14.06
N LYS A 37 -6.60 -11.03 14.38
CA LYS A 37 -6.19 -9.99 13.41
C LYS A 37 -4.78 -9.49 13.73
N GLY A 38 -4.11 -8.98 12.71
CA GLY A 38 -2.75 -8.45 12.82
C GLY A 38 -1.68 -9.51 12.52
N GLY A 39 -0.50 -9.33 13.09
CA GLY A 39 0.66 -10.24 12.95
C GLY A 39 1.48 -10.03 11.69
N ALA A 40 1.16 -9.03 10.87
CA ALA A 40 1.85 -8.83 9.60
C ALA A 40 3.11 -7.95 9.72
N ALA A 41 3.53 -7.52 10.92
CA ALA A 41 4.59 -6.53 11.12
C ALA A 41 5.92 -6.89 10.43
N ASP A 42 6.29 -8.17 10.45
CA ASP A 42 7.55 -8.70 9.91
C ASP A 42 7.53 -8.94 8.40
N TYR A 43 6.41 -8.62 7.73
CA TYR A 43 6.26 -8.74 6.28
C TYR A 43 6.25 -7.37 5.61
N ALA A 44 7.01 -7.26 4.52
CA ALA A 44 6.90 -6.12 3.62
C ALA A 44 5.56 -6.18 2.87
N LYS A 45 4.86 -5.06 2.72
CA LYS A 45 3.55 -5.03 2.07
C LYS A 45 3.23 -3.67 1.47
N ILE A 46 2.48 -3.68 0.38
CA ILE A 46 1.86 -2.46 -0.17
C ILE A 46 0.34 -2.63 -0.14
N PHE A 47 -0.34 -1.68 0.49
CA PHE A 47 -1.79 -1.59 0.46
C PHE A 47 -2.21 -0.52 -0.54
N PHE A 48 -3.15 -0.87 -1.41
CA PHE A 48 -3.69 0.01 -2.45
C PHE A 48 -5.16 0.30 -2.15
N SER A 49 -5.57 1.56 -2.24
CA SER A 49 -6.97 1.96 -2.14
C SER A 49 -7.35 2.85 -3.30
N ALA A 50 -8.37 2.44 -4.04
CA ALA A 50 -8.93 3.23 -5.12
C ALA A 50 -10.05 4.11 -4.54
N GLY A 51 -9.91 5.43 -4.69
CA GLY A 51 -11.00 6.37 -4.48
C GLY A 51 -11.66 6.79 -5.80
N ASP A 52 -12.43 7.88 -5.76
CA ASP A 52 -13.13 8.40 -6.95
C ASP A 52 -12.17 9.09 -7.94
N ASP A 53 -11.17 9.81 -7.42
CA ASP A 53 -10.29 10.69 -8.19
C ASP A 53 -8.83 10.22 -8.25
N SER A 54 -8.42 9.31 -7.37
CA SER A 54 -7.05 8.81 -7.33
C SER A 54 -6.95 7.39 -6.78
N LEU A 55 -5.88 6.70 -7.19
CA LEU A 55 -5.37 5.51 -6.52
C LEU A 55 -4.30 5.94 -5.53
N ILE A 56 -4.46 5.55 -4.27
CA ILE A 56 -3.43 5.75 -3.24
C ILE A 56 -2.79 4.42 -2.85
N ALA A 57 -1.55 4.49 -2.39
CA ALA A 57 -0.83 3.35 -1.87
C ALA A 57 -0.02 3.72 -0.62
N ILE A 58 0.09 2.77 0.31
CA ILE A 58 1.04 2.82 1.43
C ILE A 58 1.87 1.55 1.38
N ALA A 59 3.19 1.70 1.21
CA ALA A 59 4.15 0.64 1.40
C ALA A 59 4.61 0.60 2.86
N HIS A 60 4.91 -0.59 3.37
CA HIS A 60 5.55 -0.85 4.66
C HIS A 60 6.71 -1.83 4.44
N VAL A 61 7.91 -1.50 4.90
CA VAL A 61 9.08 -2.38 4.86
C VAL A 61 9.69 -2.45 6.27
N PRO A 62 9.59 -3.59 6.96
CA PRO A 62 10.14 -3.73 8.30
C PRO A 62 11.68 -3.72 8.29
N ASP A 63 12.28 -3.37 9.43
CA ASP A 63 13.72 -3.14 9.57
C ASP A 63 14.59 -4.34 9.14
N ASN A 64 14.11 -5.56 9.41
CA ASN A 64 14.75 -6.81 9.00
C ASN A 64 14.78 -7.03 7.47
N LEU A 65 13.97 -6.32 6.70
CA LEU A 65 13.88 -6.44 5.24
C LEU A 65 14.45 -5.22 4.49
N LYS A 66 14.77 -4.11 5.17
CA LYS A 66 15.31 -2.88 4.54
C LYS A 66 16.61 -3.08 3.78
N ALA A 67 17.43 -4.05 4.18
CA ALA A 67 18.66 -4.38 3.45
C ALA A 67 18.40 -5.01 2.07
N ASN A 68 17.20 -5.55 1.86
CA ASN A 68 16.82 -6.26 0.64
C ASN A 68 15.76 -5.51 -0.18
N ILE A 69 15.00 -4.61 0.44
CA ILE A 69 13.88 -3.89 -0.19
C ILE A 69 14.06 -2.39 0.09
N ASP A 70 14.38 -1.63 -0.95
CA ASP A 70 14.27 -0.18 -0.91
C ASP A 70 12.79 0.20 -1.09
N ILE A 71 12.21 0.83 -0.07
CA ILE A 71 10.79 1.19 -0.05
C ILE A 71 10.41 2.20 -1.14
N LYS A 72 11.32 3.12 -1.51
CA LYS A 72 11.07 4.13 -2.54
C LYS A 72 11.08 3.48 -3.91
N GLU A 73 12.08 2.64 -4.19
CA GLU A 73 12.16 1.92 -5.45
C GLU A 73 10.97 0.96 -5.62
N TRP A 74 10.60 0.25 -4.54
CA TRP A 74 9.55 -0.75 -4.59
C TRP A 74 8.15 -0.14 -4.80
N ILE A 75 7.77 0.89 -4.02
CA ILE A 75 6.47 1.53 -4.21
C ILE A 75 6.37 2.22 -5.58
N MET A 76 7.46 2.78 -6.07
CA MET A 76 7.51 3.39 -7.40
C MET A 76 7.42 2.35 -8.50
N ALA A 77 8.08 1.19 -8.38
CA ALA A 77 7.94 0.11 -9.34
C ALA A 77 6.47 -0.34 -9.48
N ALA A 78 5.76 -0.46 -8.36
CA ALA A 78 4.34 -0.83 -8.38
C ALA A 78 3.42 0.26 -8.95
N MET A 79 3.74 1.55 -8.74
CA MET A 79 2.87 2.68 -9.09
C MET A 79 3.21 3.35 -10.43
N SER A 80 4.40 3.13 -11.00
CA SER A 80 4.86 3.84 -12.21
C SER A 80 4.02 3.50 -13.44
N SER A 81 3.54 2.26 -13.56
CA SER A 81 2.71 1.80 -14.69
C SER A 81 1.37 2.53 -14.77
N VAL A 82 0.95 3.17 -13.67
CA VAL A 82 -0.30 3.93 -13.57
C VAL A 82 -0.07 5.42 -13.33
N GLY A 83 1.16 5.90 -13.56
CA GLY A 83 1.50 7.33 -13.41
C GLY A 83 1.55 7.80 -11.96
N GLY A 84 1.84 6.90 -11.01
CA GLY A 84 1.93 7.26 -9.61
C GLY A 84 3.24 7.93 -9.23
N GLN A 85 3.19 8.69 -8.13
CA GLN A 85 4.29 9.47 -7.58
C GLN A 85 4.33 9.32 -6.06
N ILE A 86 5.52 9.48 -5.48
CA ILE A 86 5.70 9.49 -4.02
C ILE A 86 5.06 10.75 -3.44
N VAL A 87 4.39 10.59 -2.30
CA VAL A 87 3.81 11.69 -1.53
C VAL A 87 4.55 11.78 -0.18
N GLY A 88 5.40 12.79 -0.04
CA GLY A 88 6.17 13.04 1.19
C GLY A 88 7.38 12.12 1.37
N ASP A 89 7.86 12.06 2.61
CA ASP A 89 9.03 11.27 3.01
C ASP A 89 8.65 9.95 3.67
N VAL A 90 9.64 9.07 3.84
CA VAL A 90 9.48 7.83 4.60
C VAL A 90 9.19 8.16 6.07
N TYR A 91 8.17 7.55 6.64
CA TYR A 91 7.77 7.72 8.04
C TYR A 91 7.40 6.37 8.63
N ASP A 92 7.86 6.05 9.84
CA ASP A 92 7.51 4.81 10.56
C ASP A 92 7.56 3.54 9.67
N ASN A 93 8.67 3.37 8.94
CA ASN A 93 8.88 2.25 8.00
C ASN A 93 7.88 2.17 6.84
N LYS A 94 7.14 3.26 6.59
CA LYS A 94 6.12 3.39 5.55
C LYS A 94 6.42 4.51 4.58
N LEU A 95 5.80 4.43 3.41
CA LEU A 95 5.87 5.47 2.38
C LEU A 95 4.54 5.54 1.62
N LYS A 96 4.10 6.76 1.31
CA LYS A 96 2.87 7.03 0.56
C LYS A 96 3.18 7.24 -0.92
N ALA A 97 2.27 6.79 -1.78
CA ALA A 97 2.24 7.15 -3.18
C ALA A 97 0.79 7.41 -3.65
N GLU A 98 0.65 8.23 -4.68
CA GLU A 98 -0.64 8.57 -5.29
C GLU A 98 -0.51 8.56 -6.82
N ALA A 99 -1.54 8.05 -7.50
CA ALA A 99 -1.73 8.19 -8.93
C ALA A 99 -3.12 8.80 -9.21
N LYS A 100 -3.17 9.92 -9.91
CA LYS A 100 -4.43 10.61 -10.23
C LYS A 100 -5.16 9.91 -11.37
N ALA A 101 -6.49 9.89 -11.29
CA ALA A 101 -7.34 9.44 -12.38
C ALA A 101 -7.19 10.38 -13.58
N ASP A 102 -7.26 9.79 -14.77
CA ASP A 102 -7.38 10.51 -16.03
C ASP A 102 -8.33 9.76 -16.94
N ARG A 103 -9.60 10.18 -16.93
CA ARG A 103 -10.67 9.57 -17.71
C ARG A 103 -10.44 9.72 -19.22
N ASN A 104 -9.72 10.76 -19.66
CA ASN A 104 -9.42 10.97 -21.08
C ASN A 104 -8.40 9.95 -21.58
N ASN A 105 -7.49 9.51 -20.71
CA ASN A 105 -6.47 8.51 -21.00
C ASN A 105 -6.83 7.10 -20.47
N ASN A 106 -8.10 6.84 -20.15
CA ASN A 106 -8.59 5.56 -19.61
C ASN A 106 -7.94 5.12 -18.27
N LEU A 107 -7.39 6.06 -17.49
CA LEU A 107 -6.83 5.82 -16.17
C LEU A 107 -7.94 5.99 -15.11
N PHE A 108 -8.51 4.86 -14.70
CA PHE A 108 -9.54 4.80 -13.65
C PHE A 108 -8.94 4.17 -12.39
N PRO A 109 -9.11 4.73 -11.19
CA PRO A 109 -8.45 4.24 -9.97
C PRO A 109 -8.64 2.74 -9.72
N LEU A 110 -9.83 2.22 -9.99
CA LEU A 110 -10.14 0.79 -9.86
C LEU A 110 -9.30 -0.08 -10.81
N LYS A 111 -9.16 0.33 -12.08
CA LYS A 111 -8.33 -0.38 -13.07
C LYS A 111 -6.85 -0.23 -12.76
N MET A 112 -6.44 0.97 -12.35
CA MET A 112 -5.07 1.28 -11.95
C MET A 112 -4.62 0.41 -10.79
N ARG A 113 -5.50 0.19 -9.80
CA ARG A 113 -5.23 -0.70 -8.67
C ARG A 113 -4.88 -2.12 -9.14
N ASP A 114 -5.67 -2.68 -10.03
CA ASP A 114 -5.48 -4.05 -10.51
C ASP A 114 -4.15 -4.19 -11.28
N VAL A 115 -3.77 -3.16 -12.05
CA VAL A 115 -2.46 -3.08 -12.72
C VAL A 115 -1.31 -2.97 -11.71
N ALA A 116 -1.44 -2.10 -10.70
CA ALA A 116 -0.40 -1.88 -9.69
C ALA A 116 -0.15 -3.12 -8.83
N ILE A 117 -1.21 -3.84 -8.44
CA ILE A 117 -1.10 -5.11 -7.71
C ILE A 117 -0.35 -6.16 -8.53
N GLY A 118 -0.64 -6.26 -9.83
CA GLY A 118 0.03 -7.19 -10.75
C GLY A 118 1.47 -6.83 -11.15
N SER A 119 1.96 -5.65 -10.76
CA SER A 119 3.31 -5.17 -11.09
C SER A 119 4.38 -5.58 -10.05
N GLY A 120 4.05 -6.45 -9.09
CA GLY A 120 4.91 -6.89 -7.98
C GLY A 120 5.44 -8.31 -8.04
#